data_AF-A0A920A766-F1
#
_entry.id   AF-A0A920A766-F1
#
_cell.length_a   1.000
_cell.length_b   1.000
_cell.length_c   1.000
_cell.angle_alpha   90.00
_cell.angle_beta   90.00
_cell.angle_gamma   90.00
#
_symmetry.space_group_name_H-M   'P 1'
#
loop_
_entity.id
_entity.type
_entity.pdbx_description
1 polymer ?
#
loop_
_entity_poly.entity_id
_entity_poly.type
_entity_poly.pdbx_seq_one_letter_code
_entity_poly.pdbx_strand_id
1 'polypeptide(L)' 'MFDSLNFFKKKKTSQLGVELDHLSNLYLNPLSSQKIKKAVSFADKAHQGQFRKSGEPFIIHPINVGMILAS' A
#
# COMPACT_ATOMS: atom_id res chain seq x y z
N MET A 1 19.56 16.17 0.47
CA MET A 1 18.63 16.52 1.58
C MET A 1 17.18 16.12 1.30
N PHE A 2 16.71 16.00 0.05
CA PHE A 2 15.35 15.54 -0.27
C PHE A 2 15.17 13.99 -0.29
N ASP A 3 16.24 13.22 -0.47
CA ASP A 3 16.16 11.74 -0.58
C ASP A 3 15.78 11.03 0.73
N SER A 4 16.11 11.62 1.87
CA SER A 4 15.77 11.05 3.19
C SER A 4 14.26 11.00 3.41
N LEU A 5 13.50 11.99 2.94
CA LEU A 5 12.03 11.97 3.03
C LEU A 5 11.39 10.85 2.19
N ASN A 6 11.96 10.53 1.03
CA ASN A 6 11.49 9.43 0.19
C ASN A 6 11.75 8.07 0.83
N PHE A 7 12.88 7.92 1.53
CA PHE A 7 13.22 6.67 2.24
C PHE A 7 12.21 6.33 3.34
N PHE A 8 11.87 7.28 4.21
CA PHE A 8 10.88 7.06 5.28
C PHE A 8 9.47 6.81 4.74
N LYS A 9 9.06 7.51 3.67
CA LYS A 9 7.76 7.33 3.03
C LYS A 9 7.60 5.94 2.41
N LYS A 10 8.65 5.44 1.73
CA LYS A 10 8.66 4.11 1.10
C LYS A 10 8.57 2.96 2.11
N LYS A 11 9.16 3.14 3.30
CA LYS A 11 9.08 2.15 4.40
C LYS A 11 7.66 2.02 4.97
N LYS A 12 6.93 3.14 5.08
CA LYS A 12 5.53 3.16 5.56
C LYS A 12 4.59 2.46 4.57
N THR A 13 4.72 2.71 3.27
CA THR A 13 3.87 2.06 2.25
C THR A 13 4.13 0.57 2.10
N SER A 14 5.39 0.13 2.21
CA SER A 14 5.70 -1.30 2.22
C SER A 14 5.08 -2.04 3.40
N GLN A 15 5.01 -1.40 4.58
CA GLN A 15 4.42 -2.02 5.77
C GLN A 15 2.90 -2.17 5.64
N LEU A 16 2.20 -1.14 5.17
CA LEU A 16 0.75 -1.18 4.95
C LEU A 16 0.34 -2.24 3.91
N GLY A 17 1.15 -2.42 2.86
CA GLY A 17 0.92 -3.48 1.88
C GLY A 17 1.03 -4.90 2.45
N VAL A 18 1.93 -5.11 3.41
CA VAL A 18 2.07 -6.39 4.12
C VAL A 18 0.87 -6.65 5.03
N GLU A 19 0.39 -5.62 5.72
CA GLU A 19 -0.78 -5.72 6.59
C GLU A 19 -2.05 -6.07 5.80
N LEU A 20 -2.26 -5.41 4.65
CA LEU A 20 -3.35 -5.76 3.74
C LEU A 20 -3.28 -7.22 3.26
N ASP A 21 -2.09 -7.70 2.87
CA ASP A 21 -1.90 -9.10 2.47
C ASP A 21 -2.21 -10.06 3.63
N HIS A 22 -1.78 -9.72 4.85
CA HIS A 22 -2.05 -10.53 6.03
C HIS A 22 -3.55 -10.65 6.34
N LEU A 23 -4.26 -9.52 6.40
CA LEU A 23 -5.72 -9.50 6.65
C LEU A 23 -6.47 -10.33 5.59
N SER A 24 -6.11 -10.14 4.33
CA SER A 24 -6.76 -10.83 3.22
C SER A 24 -6.52 -12.34 3.25
N ASN A 25 -5.36 -12.78 3.74
CA ASN A 25 -5.00 -14.20 3.85
C ASN A 25 -5.73 -14.94 4.99
N LEU A 26 -6.50 -14.24 5.82
CA LEU A 26 -7.33 -14.88 6.84
C LEU A 26 -8.48 -15.70 6.21
N TYR A 27 -8.92 -15.33 5.01
CA TYR A 27 -10.06 -15.97 4.34
C TYR A 27 -9.85 -16.19 2.83
N LEU A 28 -8.84 -15.61 2.21
CA LEU A 28 -8.51 -15.83 0.79
C LEU A 28 -7.43 -16.88 0.59
N ASN A 29 -7.46 -17.52 -0.58
CA ASN A 29 -6.46 -18.51 -0.98
C ASN A 29 -5.12 -17.86 -1.43
N PRO A 30 -4.03 -18.64 -1.53
CA PRO A 30 -2.71 -18.12 -1.91
C PRO A 30 -2.65 -17.44 -3.29
N LEU A 31 -3.51 -17.82 -4.26
CA LEU A 31 -3.56 -17.15 -5.56
C LEU A 31 -4.09 -15.72 -5.43
N SER A 32 -5.05 -15.49 -4.53
CA SER A 32 -5.55 -14.15 -4.21
C SER A 32 -4.47 -13.30 -3.52
N SER A 33 -3.68 -13.86 -2.60
CA SER A 33 -2.51 -13.16 -2.00
C SER A 33 -1.57 -12.58 -3.08
N GLN A 34 -1.23 -13.39 -4.10
CA GLN A 34 -0.36 -12.93 -5.18
C GLN A 34 -1.00 -11.78 -5.98
N LYS A 35 -2.32 -11.81 -6.19
CA LYS A 35 -3.03 -10.71 -6.85
C LYS A 35 -3.00 -9.43 -6.02
N ILE A 36 -3.14 -9.52 -4.70
CA ILE A 36 -3.06 -8.37 -3.79
C ILE A 36 -1.67 -7.73 -3.84
N LYS A 37 -0.60 -8.53 -3.75
CA LYS A 37 0.78 -8.03 -3.87
C LYS A 37 1.02 -7.30 -5.19
N LYS A 38 0.50 -7.87 -6.30
CA LYS A 38 0.56 -7.23 -7.62
C LYS A 38 -0.24 -5.91 -7.65
N ALA A 39 -1.43 -5.89 -7.07
CA ALA A 39 -2.26 -4.69 -6.99
C ALA A 39 -1.59 -3.57 -6.18
N VAL A 40 -0.99 -3.89 -5.03
CA VAL A 40 -0.23 -2.92 -4.22
C VAL A 40 0.97 -2.37 -5.01
N SER A 41 1.75 -3.23 -5.67
CA SER A 41 2.88 -2.78 -6.49
C SER A 41 2.44 -1.92 -7.68
N PHE A 42 1.32 -2.26 -8.31
CA PHE A 42 0.73 -1.48 -9.39
C PHE A 42 0.30 -0.09 -8.89
N ALA A 43 -0.42 -0.03 -7.78
CA ALA A 43 -0.89 1.21 -7.19
C ALA A 43 0.27 2.11 -6.74
N ASP A 44 1.34 1.54 -6.14
CA ASP A 44 2.53 2.30 -5.73
C ASP A 44 3.20 3.01 -6.91
N LYS A 45 3.34 2.31 -8.04
CA LYS A 45 3.86 2.90 -9.28
C LYS A 45 2.91 3.95 -9.86
N ALA A 46 1.61 3.66 -9.92
CA ALA A 46 0.61 4.55 -10.50
C ALA A 46 0.46 5.88 -9.72
N HIS A 47 0.67 5.84 -8.40
CA HIS A 47 0.54 6.99 -7.52
C HIS A 47 1.88 7.59 -7.09
N GLN A 48 2.98 7.25 -7.78
CA GLN A 48 4.29 7.84 -7.49
C GLN A 48 4.27 9.35 -7.70
N GLY A 49 4.79 10.10 -6.71
CA GLY A 49 4.81 11.57 -6.74
C GLY A 49 3.45 12.24 -6.49
N GLN A 50 2.38 11.47 -6.32
CA GLN A 50 1.06 12.01 -5.98
C GLN A 50 0.93 12.14 -4.47
N PHE A 51 0.34 13.25 -4.02
CA PHE A 51 0.13 13.56 -2.62
C PHE A 51 -1.34 13.91 -2.34
N ARG A 52 -1.81 13.58 -1.14
CA ARG A 52 -3.11 14.05 -0.64
C ARG A 52 -3.00 15.51 -0.19
N LYS A 53 -4.15 16.16 0.04
CA LYS A 53 -4.22 17.49 0.66
C LYS A 53 -3.53 17.56 2.03
N SER A 54 -3.41 16.43 2.75
CA SER A 54 -2.66 16.31 4.00
C SER A 54 -1.13 16.31 3.85
N GLY A 55 -0.61 16.21 2.62
CA GLY A 55 0.83 16.08 2.35
C GLY A 55 1.36 14.64 2.39
N GLU A 56 0.52 13.66 2.73
CA GLU A 56 0.88 12.24 2.69
C GLU A 56 0.90 11.70 1.25
N PRO A 57 1.78 10.73 0.93
CA PRO A 57 1.73 10.00 -0.34
C PRO A 57 0.33 9.43 -0.61
N PHE A 58 -0.17 9.63 -1.83
CA PHE A 58 -1.55 9.27 -2.17
C PHE A 58 -1.81 7.77 -2.02
N ILE A 59 -0.83 6.93 -2.35
CA ILE A 59 -0.88 5.45 -2.24
C ILE A 59 -1.33 4.94 -0.86
N ILE A 60 -1.10 5.68 0.22
CA ILE A 60 -1.57 5.29 1.57
C ILE A 60 -3.10 5.17 1.59
N HIS A 61 -3.81 6.03 0.87
CA HIS A 61 -5.27 6.03 0.88
C HIS A 61 -5.89 4.78 0.23
N PRO A 62 -5.53 4.38 -1.01
CA PRO A 62 -5.99 3.13 -1.59
C PRO A 62 -5.67 1.89 -0.74
N ILE A 63 -4.49 1.83 -0.10
CA ILE A 63 -4.14 0.69 0.77
C ILE A 63 -5.05 0.66 2.00
N ASN A 64 -5.30 1.80 2.64
CA ASN A 64 -6.23 1.88 3.78
C ASN A 64 -7.66 1.47 3.40
N VAL A 65 -8.14 1.86 2.22
CA VAL A 65 -9.43 1.40 1.70
C VAL A 65 -9.43 -0.12 1.52
N GLY A 66 -8.36 -0.70 0.98
CA GLY A 66 -8.20 -2.15 0.90
C GLY A 66 -8.27 -2.84 2.26
N MET A 67 -7.64 -2.27 3.30
CA MET A 67 -7.68 -2.85 4.65
C MET A 67 -9.08 -2.80 5.26
N ILE A 68 -9.84 -1.72 5.05
CA ILE A 68 -11.26 -1.63 5.49
C ILE A 68 -12.14 -2.69 4.83
N LEU A 69 -11.83 -3.05 3.58
CA LEU A 69 -12.57 -4.11 2.87
C LEU A 69 -12.15 -5.52 3.31
N ALA A 70 -10.95 -5.67 3.87
CA ALA A 70 -10.39 -6.96 4.29
C ALA A 70 -10.59 -7.28 5.78
N SER A 71 -11.01 -6.30 6.58
CA SER A 71 -11.27 -6.42 8.02
C SER A 71 -12.55 -7.18 8.36
#